data_AF-A0A4U9WG40-F1
#
_entry.id   AF-A0A4U9WG40-F1
#
_cell.length_a   1.000
_cell.length_b   1.000
_cell.length_c   1.000
_cell.angle_alpha   90.00
_cell.angle_beta   90.00
_cell.angle_gamma   90.00
#
_symmetry.space_group_name_H-M   'P 1'
#
loop_
_entity.id
_entity.type
_entity.pdbx_description
1 polymer ?
#
loop_
_entity_poly.entity_id
_entity_poly.type
_entity_poly.pdbx_seq_one_letter_code
_entity_poly.pdbx_strand_id
1 'polypeptide(L)'
;MGARFAAWQAGRVIRHDQPEFVLHGRIEGSGRELSVGLSKSRQGDSKVRIDGSDGHKVAELAQLLPMQLITPEGFTLLNGGPKYRRAFLDWGCFHNEPGFFTAWSNLKRLLKQRNAALRQVSRYAQIRAWDQELIPLAERISEWRAAYSDAIAADITATCAQFLPEFALSFSFQRGWDKESDYGELLERQFERDRALTYTAVGPHKADFRIRAEGTPVEDLLSRGQLKLLMCALRLAQGEFLTRPERAALPVSD
;
A
#
# COMPACT_ATOMS: atom_id res chain seq x y z
N MET A 1 -2.05 -4.37 -4.20
CA MET A 1 -0.71 -4.99 -4.16
C MET A 1 -0.37 -5.92 -5.30
N GLY A 2 -1.29 -6.18 -6.21
CA GLY A 2 -0.99 -6.31 -7.63
C GLY A 2 -2.02 -5.47 -8.35
N ALA A 3 -1.79 -4.16 -8.48
CA ALA A 3 -2.78 -3.30 -9.09
C ALA A 3 -2.17 -2.08 -9.81
N ARG A 4 -2.13 -2.23 -11.14
CA ARG A 4 -2.58 -1.21 -12.10
C ARG A 4 -1.72 0.06 -12.14
N PHE A 5 -0.64 -0.03 -12.92
CA PHE A 5 0.31 1.03 -13.24
C PHE A 5 -0.26 2.16 -14.11
N ALA A 6 -1.47 2.00 -14.62
CA ALA A 6 -2.46 3.07 -14.70
C ALA A 6 -3.82 2.42 -14.57
N ALA A 7 -4.90 3.19 -14.48
CA ALA A 7 -6.26 2.68 -14.70
C ALA A 7 -6.45 2.28 -16.18
N TRP A 8 -5.59 1.40 -16.72
CA TRP A 8 -5.82 0.74 -17.99
C TRP A 8 -6.94 -0.26 -17.75
N GLN A 9 -8.11 -0.01 -18.35
CA GLN A 9 -9.13 -1.04 -18.50
C GLN A 9 -8.45 -2.26 -19.13
N ALA A 10 -8.67 -3.46 -18.58
CA ALA A 10 -8.03 -4.70 -19.04
C ALA A 10 -8.12 -4.89 -20.57
N GLY A 11 -9.16 -4.35 -21.21
CA GLY A 11 -9.32 -4.36 -22.67
C GLY A 11 -8.26 -3.59 -23.48
N ARG A 12 -7.47 -2.69 -22.87
CA ARG A 12 -6.47 -1.89 -23.60
C ARG A 12 -5.12 -2.60 -23.83
N VAL A 13 -4.83 -3.65 -23.06
CA VAL A 13 -3.61 -4.48 -23.26
C VAL A 13 -3.88 -5.72 -24.11
N ILE A 14 -5.16 -6.03 -24.35
CA ILE A 14 -5.59 -7.14 -25.20
C ILE A 14 -5.63 -6.62 -26.64
N ARG A 15 -4.86 -7.26 -27.54
CA ARG A 15 -4.86 -6.93 -28.97
C ARG A 15 -6.30 -6.97 -29.52
N HIS A 16 -6.60 -6.11 -30.49
CA HIS A 16 -7.90 -6.07 -31.15
C HIS A 16 -8.33 -7.48 -31.61
N ASP A 17 -9.61 -7.80 -31.42
CA ASP A 17 -10.24 -9.11 -31.69
C ASP A 17 -9.64 -10.34 -30.98
N GLN A 18 -8.67 -10.17 -30.06
CA GLN A 18 -8.15 -11.29 -29.26
C GLN A 18 -8.96 -11.47 -27.98
N PRO A 19 -9.17 -12.70 -27.50
CA PRO A 19 -9.95 -12.97 -26.28
C PRO A 19 -9.17 -12.66 -24.99
N GLU A 20 -7.85 -12.72 -25.05
CA GLU A 20 -6.98 -12.51 -23.90
C GLU A 20 -5.61 -11.94 -24.28
N PHE A 21 -4.92 -11.43 -23.26
CA PHE A 21 -3.50 -11.09 -23.28
C PHE A 21 -2.76 -12.15 -22.46
N VAL A 22 -1.61 -12.61 -22.95
CA VAL A 22 -0.76 -13.58 -22.25
C VAL A 22 0.67 -13.05 -22.21
N LEU A 23 1.28 -13.12 -21.03
CA LEU A 23 2.67 -12.78 -20.77
C LEU A 23 3.37 -14.00 -20.16
N HIS A 24 4.51 -14.37 -20.73
CA HIS A 24 5.41 -15.38 -20.17
C HIS A 24 6.74 -14.73 -19.83
N GLY A 25 7.36 -15.20 -18.75
CA GLY A 25 8.67 -14.76 -18.33
C GLY A 25 9.43 -15.87 -17.61
N ARG A 26 10.72 -15.61 -17.39
CA ARG A 26 11.61 -16.43 -16.57
C ARG A 26 12.27 -15.53 -15.54
N ILE A 27 12.36 -16.01 -14.32
CA ILE A 27 12.98 -15.32 -13.20
C ILE A 27 14.23 -16.11 -12.83
N GLU A 28 15.40 -15.51 -12.99
CA GLU A 28 16.66 -16.05 -12.51
C GLU A 28 16.89 -15.55 -11.07
N GLY A 29 16.88 -16.47 -10.11
CA GLY A 29 17.17 -16.19 -8.70
C GLY A 29 18.26 -17.12 -8.15
N SER A 30 18.49 -17.09 -6.83
CA SER A 30 19.54 -17.77 -6.03
C SER A 30 19.76 -19.28 -6.31
N GLY A 31 20.19 -19.62 -7.52
CA GLY A 31 20.47 -20.98 -7.99
C GLY A 31 19.33 -21.69 -8.75
N ARG A 32 18.19 -21.05 -9.03
CA ARG A 32 17.08 -21.66 -9.79
C ARG A 32 16.42 -20.67 -10.75
N GLU A 33 16.09 -21.16 -11.94
CA GLU A 33 15.20 -20.48 -12.90
C GLU A 33 13.75 -20.85 -12.60
N LEU A 34 12.86 -19.85 -12.50
CA LEU A 34 11.42 -20.03 -12.32
C LEU A 34 10.68 -19.52 -13.55
N SER A 35 9.85 -20.35 -14.18
CA SER A 35 8.95 -19.91 -15.25
C SER A 35 7.70 -19.25 -14.66
N VAL A 36 7.28 -18.11 -15.21
CA VAL A 36 6.05 -17.42 -14.80
C VAL A 36 5.16 -17.11 -15.99
N GLY A 37 3.86 -17.16 -15.77
CA GLY A 37 2.84 -16.82 -16.75
C GLY A 37 1.72 -15.98 -16.13
N LEU A 38 1.25 -14.98 -16.87
CA LEU A 38 0.07 -14.18 -16.53
C LEU A 38 -0.81 -14.09 -17.76
N SER A 39 -2.08 -14.48 -17.65
CA SER A 39 -3.09 -14.16 -18.66
C SER A 39 -4.17 -13.24 -18.11
N LYS A 40 -4.74 -12.42 -18.99
CA LYS A 40 -5.83 -11.49 -18.68
C LYS A 40 -6.93 -11.61 -19.73
N SER A 41 -8.12 -12.05 -19.33
CA SER A 41 -9.27 -12.16 -20.22
C SER A 41 -9.98 -10.81 -20.41
N ARG A 42 -10.76 -10.66 -21.50
CA ARG A 42 -11.66 -9.49 -21.68
C ARG A 42 -12.67 -9.33 -20.56
N GLN A 43 -13.06 -10.43 -19.91
CA GLN A 43 -14.00 -10.45 -18.78
C GLN A 43 -13.32 -9.96 -17.48
N GLY A 44 -12.00 -9.82 -17.47
CA GLY A 44 -11.23 -9.27 -16.35
C GLY A 44 -10.57 -10.33 -15.47
N ASP A 45 -10.77 -11.61 -15.75
CA ASP A 45 -10.15 -12.72 -15.05
C ASP A 45 -8.64 -12.70 -15.26
N SER A 46 -7.91 -13.14 -14.25
CA SER A 46 -6.45 -13.28 -14.32
C SER A 46 -6.10 -14.71 -13.98
N LYS A 47 -5.34 -15.36 -14.84
CA LYS A 47 -4.73 -16.65 -14.54
C LYS A 47 -3.25 -16.42 -14.33
N VAL A 48 -2.71 -17.00 -13.26
CA VAL A 48 -1.29 -16.94 -12.95
C VAL A 48 -0.76 -18.36 -12.90
N ARG A 49 0.37 -18.56 -13.56
CA ARG A 49 1.11 -19.80 -13.59
C ARG A 49 2.50 -19.55 -13.03
N ILE A 50 2.96 -20.38 -12.10
CA ILE A 50 4.30 -20.31 -11.51
C ILE A 50 4.87 -21.72 -11.61
N ASP A 51 6.02 -21.86 -12.27
CA ASP A 51 6.76 -23.10 -12.41
C ASP A 51 5.91 -24.31 -12.86
N GLY A 52 5.03 -24.06 -13.83
CA GLY A 52 4.16 -25.09 -14.39
C GLY A 52 2.83 -25.31 -13.65
N SER A 53 2.66 -24.84 -12.41
CA SER A 53 1.40 -24.92 -11.66
C SER A 53 0.49 -23.72 -11.87
N ASP A 54 -0.81 -23.97 -12.00
CA ASP A 54 -1.87 -22.97 -12.12
C ASP A 54 -2.55 -22.68 -10.77
N GLY A 55 -3.41 -21.67 -10.74
CA GLY A 55 -4.25 -21.35 -9.56
C GLY A 55 -3.65 -20.32 -8.60
N HIS A 56 -2.45 -19.83 -8.90
CA HIS A 56 -1.80 -18.79 -8.12
C HIS A 56 -2.52 -17.45 -8.21
N LYS A 57 -2.38 -16.64 -7.16
CA LYS A 57 -2.86 -15.25 -7.15
C LYS A 57 -1.81 -14.33 -7.74
N VAL A 58 -2.27 -13.21 -8.33
CA VAL A 58 -1.38 -12.12 -8.81
C VAL A 58 -0.47 -11.60 -7.68
N ALA A 59 -0.92 -11.66 -6.42
CA ALA A 59 -0.11 -11.29 -5.27
C ALA A 59 1.09 -12.22 -5.07
N GLU A 60 0.95 -13.53 -5.31
CA GLU A 60 2.07 -14.48 -5.22
C GLU A 60 3.11 -14.18 -6.29
N LEU A 61 2.68 -13.91 -7.53
CA LEU A 61 3.58 -13.47 -8.60
C LEU A 61 4.31 -12.16 -8.24
N ALA A 62 3.61 -11.21 -7.61
CA ALA A 62 4.21 -9.94 -7.20
C ALA A 62 5.26 -10.10 -6.08
N GLN A 63 5.16 -11.13 -5.24
CA GLN A 63 6.19 -11.45 -4.23
C GLN A 63 7.47 -12.00 -4.86
N LEU A 64 7.35 -12.79 -5.94
CA LEU A 64 8.50 -13.37 -6.64
C LEU A 64 9.31 -12.34 -7.42
N LEU A 65 8.67 -11.26 -7.85
CA LEU A 65 9.29 -10.25 -8.71
C LEU A 65 9.04 -8.85 -8.16
N PRO A 66 9.66 -8.48 -7.02
CA PRO A 66 9.49 -7.18 -6.44
C PRO A 66 10.06 -6.11 -7.38
N MET A 67 9.19 -5.26 -7.89
CA MET A 67 9.53 -4.25 -8.89
C MET A 67 9.08 -2.86 -8.44
N GLN A 68 10.00 -1.90 -8.54
CA GLN A 68 9.70 -0.47 -8.44
C GLN A 68 9.67 0.14 -9.84
N LEU A 69 8.65 0.94 -10.10
CA LEU A 69 8.47 1.63 -11.37
C LEU A 69 8.56 3.14 -11.14
N ILE A 70 9.43 3.80 -11.90
CA ILE A 70 9.55 5.25 -11.94
C ILE A 70 8.97 5.71 -13.29
N THR A 71 7.83 6.40 -13.25
CA THR A 71 7.18 6.96 -14.44
C THR A 71 7.06 8.47 -14.36
N PRO A 72 6.84 9.18 -15.49
CA PRO A 72 6.61 10.62 -15.49
C PRO A 72 5.42 11.07 -14.62
N GLU A 73 4.40 10.20 -14.45
CA GLU A 73 3.20 10.43 -13.62
C GLU A 73 3.41 10.08 -12.14
N GLY A 74 4.61 9.63 -11.77
CA GLY A 74 4.96 9.20 -10.42
C GLY A 74 4.81 10.29 -9.36
N PHE A 75 4.80 11.57 -9.75
CA PHE A 75 4.61 12.70 -8.82
C PHE A 75 3.27 12.68 -8.08
N THR A 76 2.29 11.89 -8.57
CA THR A 76 1.03 11.61 -7.86
C THR A 76 1.25 11.02 -6.46
N LEU A 77 2.41 10.41 -6.20
CA LEU A 77 2.84 10.04 -4.86
C LEU A 77 2.80 11.23 -3.90
N LEU A 78 3.27 12.39 -4.34
CA LEU A 78 3.43 13.57 -3.48
C LEU A 78 2.18 14.44 -3.49
N ASN A 79 1.61 14.73 -4.66
CA ASN A 79 0.48 15.68 -4.78
C ASN A 79 -0.90 15.03 -4.98
N GLY A 80 -0.99 13.70 -5.11
CA GLY A 80 -2.26 12.98 -5.24
C GLY A 80 -2.97 12.74 -3.90
N GLY A 81 -2.36 13.20 -2.80
CA GLY A 81 -2.88 13.10 -1.45
C GLY A 81 -2.62 11.75 -0.77
N PRO A 82 -3.17 11.56 0.46
CA PRO A 82 -2.80 10.46 1.36
C PRO A 82 -2.96 9.05 0.78
N LYS A 83 -3.84 8.85 -0.20
CA LYS A 83 -4.05 7.56 -0.86
C LYS A 83 -2.77 7.03 -1.50
N TYR A 84 -2.01 7.88 -2.19
CA TYR A 84 -0.81 7.45 -2.91
C TYR A 84 0.37 7.27 -1.95
N ARG A 85 0.49 8.11 -0.93
CA ARG A 85 1.48 7.98 0.14
C ARG A 85 1.27 6.72 0.98
N ARG A 86 0.01 6.39 1.30
CA ARG A 86 -0.32 5.07 1.88
C ARG A 86 0.05 3.92 0.94
N ALA A 87 -0.18 4.06 -0.37
CA ALA A 87 0.17 3.01 -1.32
C ALA A 87 1.69 2.75 -1.39
N PHE A 88 2.51 3.79 -1.16
CA PHE A 88 3.96 3.65 -1.01
C PHE A 88 4.34 2.84 0.24
N LEU A 89 3.79 3.18 1.42
CA LEU A 89 4.02 2.40 2.64
C LEU A 89 3.50 0.97 2.51
N ASP A 90 2.29 0.83 1.98
CA ASP A 90 1.65 -0.46 1.75
C ASP A 90 2.62 -1.32 0.93
N TRP A 91 3.12 -0.87 -0.24
CA TRP A 91 4.05 -1.65 -1.07
C TRP A 91 5.25 -2.16 -0.28
N GLY A 92 5.80 -1.33 0.61
CA GLY A 92 6.87 -1.69 1.51
C GLY A 92 6.49 -2.82 2.46
N CYS A 93 5.39 -2.64 3.18
CA CYS A 93 4.87 -3.64 4.11
C CYS A 93 4.58 -4.96 3.40
N PHE A 94 4.04 -4.95 2.18
CA PHE A 94 3.76 -6.18 1.44
C PHE A 94 4.99 -7.05 1.15
N HIS A 95 6.15 -6.42 0.93
CA HIS A 95 7.39 -7.15 0.67
C HIS A 95 8.21 -7.43 1.94
N ASN A 96 7.86 -6.81 3.07
CA ASN A 96 8.56 -6.97 4.34
C ASN A 96 7.79 -7.86 5.33
N GLU A 97 6.46 -7.91 5.22
CA GLU A 97 5.57 -8.55 6.18
C GLU A 97 4.71 -9.61 5.49
N PRO A 98 5.01 -10.91 5.65
CA PRO A 98 4.30 -12.00 4.95
C PRO A 98 2.76 -11.97 5.14
N GLY A 99 2.29 -11.54 6.31
CA GLY A 99 0.87 -11.47 6.65
C GLY A 99 0.14 -10.22 6.14
N PHE A 100 0.87 -9.19 5.68
CA PHE A 100 0.30 -7.87 5.39
C PHE A 100 -0.77 -7.92 4.32
N PHE A 101 -0.53 -8.63 3.21
CA PHE A 101 -1.48 -8.68 2.09
C PHE A 101 -2.85 -9.22 2.51
N THR A 102 -2.85 -10.32 3.28
CA THR A 102 -4.06 -11.00 3.73
C THR A 102 -4.84 -10.10 4.68
N ALA A 103 -4.16 -9.50 5.67
CA ALA A 103 -4.77 -8.55 6.59
C ALA A 103 -5.33 -7.32 5.87
N TRP A 104 -4.55 -6.72 4.95
CA TRP A 104 -4.95 -5.54 4.16
C TRP A 104 -6.18 -5.82 3.30
N SER A 105 -6.24 -7.00 2.68
CA SER A 105 -7.40 -7.43 1.88
C SER A 105 -8.64 -7.60 2.75
N ASN A 106 -8.49 -8.26 3.91
CA ASN A 106 -9.58 -8.46 4.87
C ASN A 106 -10.08 -7.12 5.44
N LEU A 107 -9.17 -6.22 5.84
CA LEU A 107 -9.49 -4.87 6.31
C LEU A 107 -10.33 -4.12 5.28
N LYS A 108 -9.91 -4.12 4.00
CA LYS A 108 -10.63 -3.44 2.92
C LYS A 108 -12.03 -4.02 2.72
N ARG A 109 -12.17 -5.35 2.81
CA ARG A 109 -13.46 -6.03 2.70
C ARG A 109 -14.37 -5.68 3.88
N LEU A 110 -13.87 -5.75 5.11
CA LEU A 110 -14.61 -5.43 6.33
C LEU A 110 -15.03 -3.97 6.37
N LEU A 111 -14.15 -3.02 6.02
CA LEU A 111 -14.52 -1.60 5.90
C LEU A 111 -15.66 -1.38 4.89
N LYS A 112 -15.65 -2.10 3.76
CA LYS A 112 -16.74 -2.02 2.78
C LYS A 112 -18.04 -2.57 3.35
N GLN A 113 -18.00 -3.71 4.06
CA GLN A 113 -19.16 -4.31 4.70
C GLN A 113 -19.71 -3.42 5.82
N ARG A 114 -18.85 -2.91 6.70
CA ARG A 114 -19.20 -1.93 7.74
C ARG A 114 -19.86 -0.69 7.13
N ASN A 115 -19.27 -0.10 6.09
CA ASN A 115 -19.86 1.07 5.43
C ASN A 115 -21.22 0.78 4.79
N ALA A 116 -21.46 -0.45 4.31
CA ALA A 116 -22.77 -0.86 3.84
C ALA A 116 -23.76 -1.04 5.00
N ALA A 117 -23.32 -1.63 6.12
CA ALA A 117 -24.13 -1.81 7.33
C ALA A 117 -24.53 -0.47 7.96
N LEU A 118 -23.64 0.52 7.99
CA LEU A 118 -23.91 1.88 8.49
C LEU A 118 -25.16 2.53 7.84
N ARG A 119 -25.54 2.13 6.62
CA ARG A 119 -26.72 2.66 5.93
C ARG A 119 -28.04 2.05 6.40
N GLN A 120 -27.99 0.93 7.11
CA GLN A 120 -29.16 0.10 7.44
C GLN A 120 -29.42 0.04 8.96
N VAL A 121 -28.38 0.24 9.77
CA VAL A 121 -28.48 0.16 11.22
C VAL A 121 -28.93 1.47 11.85
N SER A 122 -29.59 1.40 13.00
CA SER A 122 -29.99 2.54 13.82
C SER A 122 -29.32 2.58 15.19
N ARG A 123 -28.69 1.48 15.62
CA ARG A 123 -28.01 1.35 16.91
C ARG A 123 -26.64 0.71 16.75
N TYR A 124 -25.67 1.14 17.56
CA TYR A 124 -24.30 0.63 17.53
C TYR A 124 -24.22 -0.90 17.72
N ALA A 125 -25.05 -1.47 18.59
CA ALA A 125 -25.11 -2.90 18.84
C ALA A 125 -25.29 -3.74 17.55
N GLN A 126 -25.94 -3.18 16.52
CA GLN A 126 -26.16 -3.86 15.25
C GLN A 126 -24.92 -3.89 14.36
N ILE A 127 -23.91 -3.04 14.57
CA ILE A 127 -22.67 -3.00 13.78
C ILE A 127 -21.44 -3.54 14.54
N ARG A 128 -21.57 -3.75 15.86
CA ARG A 128 -20.49 -4.17 16.77
C ARG A 128 -19.71 -5.40 16.29
N ALA A 129 -20.37 -6.38 15.67
CA ALA A 129 -19.71 -7.58 15.15
C ALA A 129 -18.67 -7.27 14.06
N TRP A 130 -18.94 -6.27 13.20
CA TRP A 130 -17.95 -5.82 12.21
C TRP A 130 -16.79 -5.10 12.87
N ASP A 131 -17.05 -4.31 13.92
CA ASP A 131 -16.01 -3.58 14.64
C ASP A 131 -15.05 -4.53 15.35
N GLN A 132 -15.57 -5.59 15.98
CA GLN A 132 -14.75 -6.62 16.63
C GLN A 132 -13.75 -7.31 15.68
N GLU A 133 -14.16 -7.55 14.43
CA GLU A 133 -13.29 -8.09 13.38
C GLU A 133 -12.34 -7.02 12.80
N LEU A 134 -12.80 -5.78 12.69
CA LEU A 134 -12.08 -4.68 12.07
C LEU A 134 -10.91 -4.18 12.94
N ILE A 135 -11.11 -4.06 14.25
CA ILE A 135 -10.15 -3.50 15.20
C ILE A 135 -8.78 -4.19 15.15
N PRO A 136 -8.66 -5.52 15.33
CA PRO A 136 -7.35 -6.18 15.34
C PRO A 136 -6.61 -6.04 14.00
N LEU A 137 -7.33 -6.06 12.87
CA LEU A 137 -6.76 -5.82 11.55
C LEU A 137 -6.28 -4.38 11.39
N ALA A 138 -7.03 -3.42 11.92
CA ALA A 138 -6.70 -2.00 11.83
C ALA A 138 -5.45 -1.66 12.63
N GLU A 139 -5.35 -2.14 13.87
CA GLU A 139 -4.16 -1.98 14.72
C GLU A 139 -2.95 -2.64 14.07
N ARG A 140 -3.05 -3.92 13.67
CA ARG A 140 -1.92 -4.64 13.07
C ARG A 140 -1.39 -3.99 11.79
N ILE A 141 -2.27 -3.50 10.92
CA ILE A 141 -1.84 -2.78 9.70
C ILE A 141 -1.16 -1.46 10.04
N SER A 142 -1.63 -0.75 11.06
CA SER A 142 -1.01 0.49 11.51
C SER A 142 0.34 0.25 12.18
N GLU A 143 0.49 -0.83 12.95
CA GLU A 143 1.77 -1.28 13.52
C GLU A 143 2.80 -1.55 12.42
N TRP A 144 2.46 -2.37 11.42
CA TRP A 144 3.37 -2.67 10.31
C TRP A 144 3.76 -1.43 9.52
N ARG A 145 2.82 -0.51 9.28
CA ARG A 145 3.12 0.75 8.58
C ARG A 145 4.02 1.67 9.39
N ALA A 146 3.83 1.74 10.70
CA ALA A 146 4.70 2.51 11.57
C ALA A 146 6.11 1.91 11.58
N ALA A 147 6.22 0.60 11.84
CA ALA A 147 7.49 -0.12 11.85
C ALA A 147 8.25 0.02 10.52
N TYR A 148 7.56 -0.16 9.39
CA TYR A 148 8.16 0.04 8.07
C TYR A 148 8.59 1.48 7.83
N SER A 149 7.75 2.46 8.19
CA SER A 149 8.06 3.89 8.07
C SER A 149 9.32 4.26 8.85
N ASP A 150 9.47 3.74 10.07
CA ASP A 150 10.62 4.00 10.91
C ASP A 150 11.88 3.30 10.36
N ALA A 151 11.75 2.04 9.93
CA ALA A 151 12.87 1.25 9.42
C ALA A 151 13.47 1.84 8.13
N ILE A 152 12.65 2.40 7.24
CA ILE A 152 13.12 3.00 5.98
C ILE A 152 13.52 4.48 6.11
N ALA A 153 13.28 5.13 7.26
CA ALA A 153 13.45 6.58 7.40
C ALA A 153 14.90 7.04 7.12
N ALA A 154 15.89 6.27 7.59
CA ALA A 154 17.30 6.56 7.37
C ALA A 154 17.68 6.45 5.88
N ASP A 155 17.23 5.38 5.21
CA ASP A 155 17.42 5.17 3.77
C ASP A 155 16.83 6.31 2.95
N ILE A 156 15.57 6.65 3.21
CA ILE A 156 14.91 7.76 2.51
C ILE A 156 15.69 9.05 2.72
N THR A 157 16.11 9.36 3.96
CA THR A 157 16.85 10.58 4.26
C THR A 157 18.18 10.62 3.51
N ALA A 158 18.94 9.53 3.53
CA ALA A 158 20.23 9.43 2.86
C ALA A 158 20.10 9.54 1.34
N THR A 159 19.15 8.84 0.73
CA THR A 159 18.91 8.92 -0.72
C THR A 159 18.42 10.33 -1.09
N CYS A 160 17.47 10.91 -0.36
CA CYS A 160 16.94 12.24 -0.70
C CYS A 160 18.00 13.35 -0.59
N ALA A 161 18.94 13.26 0.37
CA ALA A 161 20.03 14.23 0.48
C ALA A 161 20.94 14.28 -0.75
N GLN A 162 21.01 13.21 -1.55
CA GLN A 162 21.76 13.20 -2.82
C GLN A 162 21.06 13.96 -3.94
N PHE A 163 19.72 14.02 -3.89
CA PHE A 163 18.89 14.63 -4.93
C PHE A 163 18.45 16.05 -4.59
N LEU A 164 18.31 16.36 -3.30
CA LEU A 164 17.78 17.60 -2.74
C LEU A 164 18.62 18.04 -1.51
N PRO A 165 19.95 18.23 -1.68
CA PRO A 165 20.85 18.56 -0.57
C PRO A 165 20.51 19.90 0.10
N GLU A 166 19.77 20.77 -0.58
CA GLU A 166 19.36 22.07 -0.07
C GLU A 166 18.20 22.03 0.94
N PHE A 167 17.50 20.89 1.08
CA PHE A 167 16.33 20.77 1.98
C PHE A 167 16.56 19.78 3.12
N ALA A 168 16.20 20.20 4.33
CA ALA A 168 16.03 19.29 5.46
C ALA A 168 14.65 18.62 5.38
N LEU A 169 14.64 17.33 5.01
CA LEU A 169 13.41 16.54 4.89
C LEU A 169 13.07 15.81 6.18
N SER A 170 11.78 15.71 6.47
CA SER A 170 11.24 14.91 7.58
C SER A 170 10.07 14.05 7.11
N PHE A 171 9.98 12.86 7.70
CA PHE A 171 9.03 11.82 7.33
C PHE A 171 8.28 11.40 8.59
N SER A 172 6.96 11.32 8.53
CA SER A 172 6.15 10.89 9.67
C SER A 172 4.93 10.10 9.25
N PHE A 173 4.69 9.01 9.96
CA PHE A 173 3.48 8.22 9.80
C PHE A 173 2.36 8.74 10.69
N GLN A 174 1.14 8.77 10.15
CA GLN A 174 -0.09 9.08 10.85
C GLN A 174 -1.04 7.91 10.65
N ARG A 175 -1.44 7.19 11.71
CA ARG A 175 -2.27 5.98 11.60
C ARG A 175 -3.71 6.24 11.12
N GLY A 176 -4.16 7.50 11.15
CA GLY A 176 -5.51 7.90 10.71
C GLY A 176 -6.54 8.02 11.85
N TRP A 177 -6.07 7.88 13.08
CA TRP A 177 -6.76 8.27 14.32
C TRP A 177 -5.70 8.65 15.37
N ASP A 178 -6.16 9.30 16.44
CA ASP A 178 -5.32 9.76 17.53
C ASP A 178 -4.57 8.60 18.21
N LYS A 179 -3.31 8.81 18.63
CA LYS A 179 -2.43 7.76 19.16
C LYS A 179 -2.85 7.28 20.56
N GLU A 180 -3.46 8.14 21.36
CA GLU A 180 -3.84 7.86 22.75
C GLU A 180 -5.23 7.20 22.83
N SER A 181 -6.02 7.31 21.76
CA SER A 181 -7.35 6.72 21.69
C SER A 181 -7.32 5.22 21.39
N ASP A 182 -8.10 4.44 22.13
CA ASP A 182 -8.50 3.09 21.72
C ASP A 182 -9.37 3.16 20.47
N TYR A 183 -9.08 2.32 19.48
CA TYR A 183 -9.78 2.38 18.19
C TYR A 183 -11.22 1.87 18.31
N GLY A 184 -11.50 0.89 19.16
CA GLY A 184 -12.85 0.37 19.39
C GLY A 184 -13.77 1.40 20.04
N GLU A 185 -13.30 2.02 21.13
CA GLU A 185 -14.02 3.12 21.79
C GLU A 185 -14.27 4.29 20.83
N LEU A 186 -13.30 4.59 19.96
CA LEU A 186 -13.44 5.62 18.96
C LEU A 186 -14.52 5.31 17.92
N LEU A 187 -14.61 4.05 17.47
CA LEU A 187 -15.65 3.61 16.52
C LEU A 187 -17.05 3.67 17.13
N GLU A 188 -17.19 3.27 18.40
CA GLU A 188 -18.45 3.37 19.14
C GLU A 188 -18.86 4.83 19.35
N ARG A 189 -17.94 5.67 19.83
CA ARG A 189 -18.18 7.11 20.05
C ARG A 189 -18.55 7.84 18.76
N GLN A 190 -17.98 7.44 17.61
CA GLN A 190 -18.25 8.06 16.32
C GLN A 190 -19.43 7.42 15.56
N PHE A 191 -20.10 6.42 16.11
CA PHE A 191 -21.14 5.67 15.41
C PHE A 191 -22.19 6.56 14.75
N GLU A 192 -22.80 7.51 15.48
CA GLU A 192 -23.83 8.38 14.92
C GLU A 192 -23.31 9.27 13.79
N ARG A 193 -22.06 9.73 13.90
CA ARG A 193 -21.39 10.52 12.86
C ARG A 193 -21.13 9.68 11.61
N ASP A 194 -20.54 8.50 11.79
CA ASP A 194 -20.25 7.55 10.71
C ASP A 194 -21.54 7.11 9.99
N ARG A 195 -22.61 6.88 10.76
CA ARG A 195 -23.94 6.54 10.25
C ARG A 195 -24.50 7.65 9.35
N ALA A 196 -24.47 8.90 9.82
CA ALA A 196 -24.91 10.05 9.05
C ALA A 196 -24.08 10.27 7.77
N LEU A 197 -22.77 10.00 7.83
CA LEU A 197 -21.86 10.09 6.69
C LEU A 197 -21.94 8.89 5.74
N THR A 198 -22.49 7.76 6.19
CA THR A 198 -22.53 6.46 5.49
C THR A 198 -21.16 5.87 5.17
N TYR A 199 -20.12 6.32 5.89
CA TYR A 199 -18.76 5.78 5.79
C TYR A 199 -18.03 5.94 7.12
N THR A 200 -17.05 5.06 7.35
CA THR A 200 -16.19 5.07 8.52
C THR A 200 -15.21 6.25 8.46
N ALA A 201 -15.32 7.22 9.37
CA ALA A 201 -14.59 8.49 9.29
C ALA A 201 -13.12 8.40 9.73
N VAL A 202 -12.77 7.47 10.60
CA VAL A 202 -11.44 7.28 11.19
C VAL A 202 -10.93 5.86 10.97
N GLY A 203 -9.60 5.69 10.96
CA GLY A 203 -8.99 4.36 10.83
C GLY A 203 -7.86 4.30 9.80
N PRO A 204 -7.32 3.10 9.54
CA PRO A 204 -6.11 2.90 8.73
C PRO A 204 -6.29 3.31 7.26
N HIS A 205 -7.52 3.39 6.75
CA HIS A 205 -7.80 3.93 5.42
C HIS A 205 -7.66 5.47 5.34
N LYS A 206 -7.57 6.15 6.48
CA LYS A 206 -7.27 7.58 6.61
C LYS A 206 -5.82 7.86 6.98
N ALA A 207 -5.01 6.83 7.19
CA ALA A 207 -3.59 6.98 7.49
C ALA A 207 -2.85 7.83 6.45
N ASP A 208 -1.73 8.43 6.81
CA ASP A 208 -0.92 9.23 5.90
C ASP A 208 0.56 9.09 6.22
N PHE A 209 1.39 9.13 5.18
CA PHE A 209 2.83 9.22 5.30
C PHE A 209 3.20 10.64 4.89
N ARG A 210 3.38 11.52 5.88
CA ARG A 210 3.63 12.95 5.65
C ARG A 210 5.09 13.17 5.38
N ILE A 211 5.35 13.97 4.36
CA ILE A 211 6.70 14.35 3.93
C ILE A 211 6.75 15.86 3.98
N ARG A 212 7.71 16.41 4.73
CA ARG A 212 7.89 17.85 4.89
C ARG A 212 9.32 18.25 4.59
N ALA A 213 9.48 19.38 3.91
CA ALA A 213 10.75 20.08 3.75
C ALA A 213 10.71 21.32 4.66
N GLU A 214 11.67 21.45 5.57
CA GLU A 214 11.75 22.60 6.49
C GLU A 214 10.46 22.83 7.29
N GLY A 215 9.80 21.74 7.69
CA GLY A 215 8.52 21.79 8.41
C GLY A 215 7.29 22.10 7.54
N THR A 216 7.45 22.40 6.25
CA THR A 216 6.36 22.68 5.30
C THR A 216 6.05 21.44 4.45
N PRO A 217 4.77 21.12 4.14
CA PRO A 217 4.45 20.05 3.19
C PRO A 217 5.21 20.24 1.87
N VAL A 218 5.81 19.16 1.36
CA VAL A 218 6.67 19.24 0.17
C VAL A 218 5.92 19.73 -1.07
N GLU A 219 4.62 19.46 -1.16
CA GLU A 219 3.74 19.93 -2.22
C GLU A 219 3.58 21.46 -2.26
N ASP A 220 3.81 22.14 -1.14
CA ASP A 220 3.64 23.58 -1.00
C ASP A 220 4.96 24.35 -1.18
N LEU A 221 6.11 23.70 -0.92
CA LEU A 221 7.43 24.32 -0.97
C LEU A 221 8.24 23.95 -2.21
N LEU A 222 8.23 22.69 -2.63
CA LEU A 222 9.12 22.21 -3.69
C LEU A 222 8.59 22.55 -5.09
N SER A 223 9.49 22.93 -5.99
CA SER A 223 9.16 23.07 -7.41
C SER A 223 8.76 21.72 -8.03
N ARG A 224 8.09 21.75 -9.19
CA ARG A 224 7.74 20.53 -9.93
C ARG A 224 8.96 19.65 -10.27
N GLY A 225 10.12 20.25 -10.52
CA GLY A 225 11.36 19.52 -10.77
C GLY A 225 11.85 18.80 -9.51
N GLN A 226 11.90 19.52 -8.39
CA GLN A 226 12.29 18.97 -7.09
C GLN A 226 11.34 17.88 -6.59
N LEU A 227 10.02 18.03 -6.81
CA LEU A 227 9.04 16.96 -6.52
C LEU A 227 9.30 15.68 -7.33
N LYS A 228 9.73 15.80 -8.59
CA LYS A 228 10.11 14.62 -9.39
C LYS A 228 11.36 13.95 -8.84
N LEU A 229 12.37 14.74 -8.46
CA LEU A 229 13.60 14.23 -7.85
C LEU A 229 13.29 13.53 -6.51
N LEU A 230 12.46 14.14 -5.66
CA LEU A 230 12.00 13.53 -4.40
C LEU A 230 11.28 12.20 -4.66
N MET A 231 10.38 12.15 -5.65
CA MET A 231 9.68 10.91 -6.00
C MET A 231 10.65 9.82 -6.45
N CYS A 232 11.64 10.14 -7.28
CA CYS A 232 12.69 9.21 -7.68
C CYS A 232 13.48 8.72 -6.47
N ALA A 233 13.92 9.64 -5.60
CA ALA A 233 14.65 9.30 -4.38
C ALA A 233 13.86 8.37 -3.45
N LEU A 234 12.57 8.63 -3.24
CA LEU A 234 11.70 7.74 -2.45
C LEU A 234 11.61 6.33 -3.02
N ARG A 235 11.48 6.21 -4.35
CA ARG A 235 11.37 4.91 -5.04
C ARG A 235 12.70 4.15 -5.02
N LEU A 236 13.81 4.86 -5.19
CA LEU A 236 15.16 4.30 -5.10
C LEU A 236 15.45 3.82 -3.68
N ALA A 237 15.20 4.63 -2.65
CA ALA A 237 15.35 4.24 -1.25
C ALA A 237 14.52 2.99 -0.92
N GLN A 238 13.28 2.89 -1.43
CA GLN A 238 12.45 1.71 -1.25
C GLN A 238 12.98 0.47 -2.00
N GLY A 239 13.63 0.64 -3.15
CA GLY A 239 14.31 -0.44 -3.87
C GLY A 239 15.57 -0.92 -3.14
N GLU A 240 16.42 0.01 -2.69
CA GLU A 240 17.65 -0.28 -1.95
C GLU A 240 17.35 -0.97 -0.62
N PHE A 241 16.38 -0.45 0.13
CA PHE A 241 15.92 -1.05 1.38
C PHE A 241 15.39 -2.48 1.18
N LEU A 242 14.72 -2.74 0.06
CA LEU A 242 14.23 -4.08 -0.30
C LEU A 242 15.39 -5.05 -0.64
N THR A 243 16.50 -4.59 -1.21
CA THR A 243 17.61 -5.46 -1.62
C THR A 243 18.65 -5.70 -0.52
N ARG A 244 18.50 -5.11 0.67
CA ARG A 244 19.46 -5.28 1.75
C ARG A 244 19.57 -6.76 2.20
N PRO A 245 20.81 -7.27 2.44
CA PRO A 245 21.03 -8.65 2.88
C PRO A 245 20.41 -9.00 4.23
N GLU A 246 20.17 -8.01 5.10
CA GLU A 246 19.64 -8.19 6.48
C GLU A 246 18.17 -8.65 6.55
N ARG A 247 17.53 -8.98 5.43
CA ARG A 247 16.15 -9.49 5.39
C ARG A 247 15.94 -10.88 6.01
N ALA A 248 17.00 -11.55 6.47
CA ALA A 248 16.87 -12.71 7.32
C ALA A 248 16.65 -12.26 8.78
N ALA A 249 15.38 -12.11 9.17
CA ALA A 249 14.88 -11.79 10.51
C ALA A 249 14.88 -10.31 10.90
N LEU A 250 13.75 -9.65 10.64
CA LEU A 250 13.22 -8.73 11.64
C LEU A 250 12.86 -9.58 12.87
N PRO A 251 13.25 -9.19 14.10
CA PRO A 251 12.94 -9.96 15.29
C PRO A 251 11.42 -10.06 15.43
N VAL A 252 10.94 -11.30 15.47
CA VAL A 252 9.59 -11.59 15.95
C VAL A 252 9.59 -11.19 17.42
N SER A 253 8.88 -10.13 17.77
CA SER A 253 8.60 -9.84 19.17
C SER A 253 7.78 -11.01 19.71
N ASP A 254 8.36 -11.74 20.67
CA ASP A 254 7.69 -12.75 21.50
C ASP A 254 6.47 -12.16 22.24
#